data_AF-A0A3N5I9H0-F1
#
_entry.id   AF-A0A3N5I9H0-F1
#
_cell.length_a   1.000
_cell.length_b   1.000
_cell.length_c   1.000
_cell.angle_alpha   90.00
_cell.angle_beta   90.00
_cell.angle_gamma   90.00
#
_symmetry.space_group_name_H-M   'P 1'
#
loop_
_entity.id
_entity.type
_entity.pdbx_description
1 polymer ?
#
loop_
_entity_poly.entity_id
_entity_poly.type
_entity_poly.pdbx_seq_one_letter_code
_entity_poly.pdbx_strand_id
1 'polypeptide(L)'
;MTLRKWKRWQIALAVFGMLAIGLAFLWPKAPQPPSSVTSVAQLEAYTEALVNFGTPPGMSLVVVKNGEIVYSKGFGWADHPRQIAATPQTVYHWWSCTKIVTAIAVLQLQEQGKLRLEDSVAQFLPFFKVHCPMNDSQAAFSGKT
;
A
#
# COMPACT_ATOMS: atom_id res chain seq x y z
N MET A 1 50.23 -30.32 13.10
CA MET A 1 48.94 -30.64 13.77
C MET A 1 47.91 -29.51 13.56
N THR A 2 47.46 -29.22 12.32
CA THR A 2 46.57 -28.06 12.07
C THR A 2 45.57 -28.17 10.90
N LEU A 3 45.82 -29.01 9.89
CA LEU A 3 44.92 -29.11 8.71
C LEU A 3 43.54 -29.72 9.02
N ARG A 4 43.43 -30.56 10.05
CA ARG A 4 42.18 -31.29 10.40
C ARG A 4 41.13 -30.41 11.07
N LYS A 5 41.53 -29.30 11.70
CA LYS A 5 40.60 -28.35 12.35
C LYS A 5 39.92 -27.44 11.34
N TRP A 6 40.62 -27.02 10.30
CA TRP A 6 40.09 -26.14 9.25
C TRP A 6 39.00 -26.81 8.41
N LYS A 7 39.20 -28.09 8.05
CA LYS A 7 38.21 -28.88 7.29
C LYS A 7 36.90 -29.09 8.07
N ARG A 8 36.97 -29.15 9.41
CA ARG A 8 35.78 -29.28 10.30
C ARG A 8 34.94 -27.99 10.34
N TRP A 9 35.58 -26.83 10.29
CA TRP A 9 34.88 -25.53 10.25
C TRP A 9 34.24 -25.28 8.87
N GLN A 10 34.88 -25.70 7.78
CA GLN A 10 34.29 -25.64 6.44
C GLN A 10 33.04 -26.53 6.33
N ILE A 11 33.07 -27.74 6.91
CA ILE A 11 31.90 -28.63 6.95
C ILE A 11 30.79 -28.03 7.82
N ALA A 12 31.12 -27.46 8.99
CA ALA A 12 30.12 -26.81 9.85
C ALA A 12 29.44 -25.60 9.17
N LEU A 13 30.20 -24.78 8.45
CA LEU A 13 29.65 -23.65 7.68
C LEU A 13 28.78 -24.12 6.51
N ALA A 14 29.17 -25.19 5.81
CA ALA A 14 28.37 -25.75 4.71
C ALA A 14 27.04 -26.35 5.22
N VAL A 15 27.07 -27.05 6.37
CA VAL A 15 25.87 -27.59 7.01
C VAL A 15 24.97 -26.47 7.52
N PHE A 16 25.53 -25.42 8.14
CA PHE A 16 24.77 -24.25 8.55
C PHE A 16 24.13 -23.51 7.36
N GLY A 17 24.87 -23.37 6.25
CA GLY A 17 24.33 -22.80 5.00
C GLY A 17 23.20 -23.64 4.41
N MET A 18 23.32 -24.97 4.36
CA MET A 18 22.25 -25.86 3.91
C MET A 18 21.02 -25.81 4.83
N LEU A 19 21.23 -25.74 6.15
CA LEU A 19 20.14 -25.60 7.12
C LEU A 19 19.45 -24.23 6.97
N ALA A 20 20.19 -23.16 6.72
CA ALA A 20 19.63 -21.83 6.47
C ALA A 20 18.82 -21.77 5.16
N ILE A 21 19.31 -22.41 4.09
CA ILE A 21 18.57 -22.52 2.82
C ILE A 21 17.31 -23.37 3.01
N GLY A 22 17.41 -24.51 3.71
CA GLY A 22 16.26 -25.34 4.07
C GLY A 22 15.21 -24.57 4.87
N LEU A 23 15.64 -23.71 5.81
CA LEU A 23 14.75 -22.82 6.56
C LEU A 23 14.10 -21.74 5.68
N ALA A 24 14.84 -21.20 4.71
CA ALA A 24 14.30 -20.20 3.77
C ALA A 24 13.21 -20.80 2.86
N PHE A 25 13.28 -22.09 2.54
CA PHE A 25 12.23 -22.80 1.81
C PHE A 25 10.95 -23.02 2.63
N LEU A 26 11.06 -23.00 3.97
CA LEU A 26 9.93 -23.11 4.90
C LEU A 26 9.28 -21.75 5.21
N TRP A 27 9.74 -20.66 4.58
CA TRP A 27 9.14 -19.35 4.79
C TRP A 27 7.74 -19.29 4.16
N PRO A 28 6.69 -18.95 4.93
CA PRO A 28 5.35 -18.86 4.39
C PRO A 28 5.33 -17.75 3.32
N LYS A 29 5.02 -18.14 2.09
CA LYS A 29 4.87 -17.20 0.98
C LYS A 29 3.48 -16.61 1.03
N ALA A 30 3.38 -15.29 0.82
CA ALA A 30 2.10 -14.63 0.68
C ALA A 30 1.32 -15.26 -0.50
N PRO A 31 -0.02 -15.40 -0.38
CA PRO A 31 -0.87 -15.87 -1.46
C PRO A 31 -0.64 -15.01 -2.71
N GLN A 32 -0.32 -15.67 -3.82
CA GLN A 32 -0.11 -14.98 -5.09
C GLN A 32 -1.47 -14.66 -5.72
N PRO A 33 -1.66 -13.43 -6.24
CA PRO A 33 -2.89 -13.09 -6.93
C PRO A 33 -3.06 -13.98 -8.17
N PRO A 34 -4.29 -14.46 -8.45
CA PRO A 34 -4.55 -15.16 -9.69
C PRO A 34 -4.33 -14.22 -10.89
N SER A 35 -3.84 -14.76 -12.02
CA SER A 35 -3.58 -13.98 -13.24
C SER A 35 -4.85 -13.37 -13.85
N SER A 36 -5.99 -14.02 -13.62
CA SER A 36 -7.32 -13.51 -13.95
C SER A 36 -8.33 -14.10 -12.98
N VAL A 37 -9.36 -13.32 -12.65
CA VAL A 37 -10.47 -13.75 -11.79
C VAL A 37 -11.64 -14.10 -12.69
N THR A 38 -11.97 -15.38 -12.80
CA THR A 38 -13.04 -15.86 -13.69
C THR A 38 -14.37 -16.02 -12.93
N SER A 39 -14.34 -16.13 -11.60
CA SER A 39 -15.53 -16.30 -10.78
C SER A 39 -15.42 -15.64 -9.41
N VAL A 40 -16.57 -15.38 -8.78
CA VAL A 40 -16.64 -14.86 -7.40
C VAL A 40 -15.98 -15.82 -6.42
N ALA A 41 -16.13 -17.14 -6.62
CA ALA A 41 -15.51 -18.13 -5.75
C ALA A 41 -13.97 -18.06 -5.76
N GLN A 42 -13.35 -17.78 -6.91
CA GLN A 42 -11.89 -17.58 -6.98
C GLN A 42 -11.46 -16.30 -6.26
N LEU A 43 -12.26 -15.23 -6.38
CA LEU A 43 -12.02 -13.96 -5.68
C LEU A 43 -12.09 -14.15 -4.16
N GLU A 44 -13.14 -14.84 -3.68
CA GLU A 44 -13.33 -15.16 -2.28
C GLU A 44 -12.20 -16.03 -1.75
N ALA A 45 -11.87 -17.13 -2.43
CA ALA A 45 -10.79 -18.03 -2.02
C ALA A 45 -9.44 -17.31 -1.90
N TYR A 46 -9.11 -16.42 -2.85
CA TYR A 46 -7.90 -15.62 -2.77
C TYR A 46 -7.93 -14.62 -1.60
N THR A 47 -9.05 -13.91 -1.42
CA THR A 47 -9.18 -12.90 -0.37
C THR A 47 -9.17 -13.54 1.03
N GLU A 48 -9.80 -14.69 1.20
CA GLU A 48 -9.75 -15.50 2.42
C GLU A 48 -8.34 -15.99 2.70
N ALA A 49 -7.63 -16.51 1.69
CA ALA A 49 -6.23 -16.90 1.86
C ALA A 49 -5.34 -15.72 2.28
N LEU A 50 -5.57 -14.53 1.71
CA LEU A 50 -4.82 -13.31 2.03
C LEU A 50 -5.06 -12.85 3.46
N VAL A 51 -6.31 -12.88 3.93
CA VAL A 51 -6.66 -12.55 5.30
C VAL A 51 -6.11 -13.60 6.29
N ASN A 52 -6.18 -14.89 5.94
CA ASN A 52 -5.63 -15.98 6.74
C ASN A 52 -4.11 -15.96 6.84
N PHE A 53 -3.42 -15.39 5.84
CA PHE A 53 -1.98 -15.10 5.91
C PHE A 53 -1.66 -14.02 6.97
N GLY A 54 -2.66 -13.24 7.40
CA GLY A 54 -2.57 -12.30 8.52
C GLY A 54 -2.26 -10.86 8.12
N THR A 55 -2.09 -10.58 6.82
CA THR A 55 -1.80 -9.23 6.33
C THR A 55 -2.58 -8.95 5.03
N PRO A 56 -3.70 -8.20 5.08
CA PRO A 56 -4.29 -7.54 6.25
C PRO A 56 -5.11 -8.49 7.14
N PRO A 57 -5.34 -8.16 8.43
CA PRO A 57 -6.15 -8.96 9.35
C PRO A 57 -7.65 -8.97 9.02
N GLY A 58 -8.11 -8.01 8.22
CA GLY A 58 -9.46 -7.94 7.69
C GLY A 58 -9.56 -6.95 6.54
N MET A 59 -10.54 -7.16 5.67
CA MET A 59 -10.76 -6.38 4.46
C MET A 59 -12.24 -6.40 4.07
N SER A 60 -12.73 -5.31 3.48
CA SER A 60 -14.04 -5.30 2.81
C SER A 60 -13.87 -4.99 1.34
N LEU A 61 -14.56 -5.75 0.49
CA LEU A 61 -14.45 -5.70 -0.95
C LEU A 61 -15.81 -5.38 -1.57
N VAL A 62 -15.81 -4.51 -2.57
CA VAL A 62 -16.99 -4.19 -3.39
C VAL A 62 -16.60 -4.21 -4.87
N VAL A 63 -17.47 -4.75 -5.71
CA VAL A 63 -17.35 -4.70 -7.17
C VAL A 63 -18.56 -3.96 -7.72
N VAL A 64 -18.28 -2.91 -8.49
CA VAL A 64 -19.30 -2.06 -9.13
C VAL A 64 -19.19 -2.25 -10.64
N LYS A 65 -20.32 -2.53 -11.29
CA LYS A 65 -20.43 -2.66 -12.74
C LYS A 65 -21.64 -1.86 -13.22
N ASN A 66 -21.44 -1.00 -14.21
CA ASN A 66 -22.48 -0.15 -14.78
C ASN A 66 -23.21 0.72 -13.73
N GLY A 67 -22.49 1.20 -12.71
CA GLY A 67 -23.06 2.02 -11.62
C GLY A 67 -23.76 1.21 -10.53
N GLU A 68 -23.90 -0.11 -10.67
CA GLU A 68 -24.54 -0.98 -9.70
C GLU A 68 -23.52 -1.84 -8.95
N ILE A 69 -23.77 -2.05 -7.65
CA ILE A 69 -22.97 -2.97 -6.84
C ILE A 69 -23.38 -4.40 -7.23
N VAL A 70 -22.46 -5.13 -7.87
CA VAL A 70 -22.68 -6.53 -8.27
C VAL A 70 -22.12 -7.54 -7.27
N TYR A 71 -21.28 -7.08 -6.34
CA TYR A 71 -20.73 -7.89 -5.25
C TYR A 71 -20.26 -7.01 -4.10
N SER A 72 -20.50 -7.43 -2.85
CA SER A 72 -19.99 -6.76 -1.67
C SER A 72 -19.86 -7.74 -0.50
N LYS A 73 -18.67 -7.85 0.10
CA LYS A 73 -18.40 -8.78 1.21
C LYS A 73 -17.24 -8.30 2.09
N GLY A 74 -17.33 -8.62 3.38
CA GLY A 74 -16.22 -8.47 4.34
C GLY A 74 -15.51 -9.79 4.61
N PHE A 75 -14.22 -9.72 4.91
CA PHE A 75 -13.32 -10.84 5.17
C PHE A 75 -12.49 -10.57 6.43
N GLY A 76 -12.31 -11.58 7.27
CA GLY A 76 -11.50 -11.46 8.49
C GLY A 76 -12.13 -10.59 9.57
N TRP A 77 -11.28 -9.89 10.31
CA TRP A 77 -11.68 -9.15 11.50
C TRP A 77 -11.46 -7.65 11.32
N ALA A 78 -12.49 -6.86 11.61
CA ALA A 78 -12.34 -5.42 11.82
C ALA A 78 -11.62 -5.12 13.14
N ASP A 79 -11.87 -5.93 14.17
CA ASP A 79 -11.20 -5.88 15.47
C ASP A 79 -10.99 -7.31 15.97
N HIS A 80 -9.77 -7.81 15.87
CA HIS A 80 -9.44 -9.19 16.24
C HIS A 80 -9.56 -9.44 17.76
N PRO A 81 -9.00 -8.59 18.65
CA PRO A 81 -9.20 -8.73 20.10
C PRO A 81 -10.67 -8.77 20.54
N ARG A 82 -11.53 -7.96 19.90
CA ARG A 82 -12.97 -7.92 20.21
C ARG A 82 -13.81 -8.90 19.38
N GLN A 83 -13.18 -9.71 18.53
CA GLN A 83 -13.85 -10.64 17.62
C GLN A 83 -14.96 -9.99 16.78
N ILE A 84 -14.70 -8.78 16.29
CA ILE A 84 -15.62 -8.07 15.40
C ILE A 84 -15.24 -8.40 13.96
N ALA A 85 -16.12 -9.12 13.26
CA ALA A 85 -15.92 -9.46 11.86
C ALA A 85 -15.92 -8.21 10.98
N ALA A 86 -15.11 -8.21 9.91
CA ALA A 86 -15.20 -7.19 8.89
C ALA A 86 -16.48 -7.38 8.06
N THR A 87 -17.16 -6.29 7.75
CA THR A 87 -18.40 -6.24 6.98
C THR A 87 -18.30 -5.15 5.93
N PRO A 88 -19.12 -5.16 4.86
CA PRO A 88 -19.14 -4.06 3.89
C PRO A 88 -19.36 -2.66 4.50
N GLN A 89 -19.92 -2.58 5.71
CA GLN A 89 -20.18 -1.34 6.45
C GLN A 89 -19.05 -0.96 7.43
N THR A 90 -18.01 -1.78 7.55
CA THR A 90 -16.85 -1.48 8.39
C THR A 90 -16.18 -0.19 7.92
N VAL A 91 -15.97 0.75 8.85
CA VAL A 91 -15.29 2.01 8.57
C VAL A 91 -13.78 1.80 8.69
N TYR A 92 -13.05 2.20 7.65
CA TYR A 92 -11.60 2.14 7.59
C TYR A 92 -11.00 3.54 7.57
N HIS A 93 -9.79 3.69 8.09
CA HIS A 93 -8.99 4.86 7.77
C HIS A 93 -8.73 4.87 6.25
N TRP A 94 -9.07 5.98 5.60
CA TRP A 94 -9.01 6.08 4.13
C TRP A 94 -7.66 6.65 3.62
N TRP A 95 -6.80 7.13 4.53
CA TRP A 95 -5.44 7.63 4.24
C TRP A 95 -5.40 8.57 3.02
N SER A 96 -4.45 8.37 2.10
CA SER A 96 -4.25 9.25 0.96
C SER A 96 -5.42 9.28 -0.03
N CYS A 97 -6.38 8.36 0.05
CA CYS A 97 -7.58 8.43 -0.79
C CYS A 97 -8.45 9.64 -0.46
N THR A 98 -8.33 10.24 0.74
CA THR A 98 -8.99 11.50 1.09
C THR A 98 -8.66 12.63 0.10
N LYS A 99 -7.48 12.59 -0.55
CA LYS A 99 -7.08 13.58 -1.57
C LYS A 99 -8.06 13.66 -2.74
N ILE A 100 -8.71 12.54 -3.11
CA ILE A 100 -9.70 12.52 -4.20
C ILE A 100 -10.86 13.43 -3.85
N VAL A 101 -11.41 13.29 -2.63
CA VAL A 101 -12.52 14.10 -2.15
C VAL A 101 -12.10 15.57 -2.03
N THR A 102 -10.91 15.84 -1.50
CA THR A 102 -10.36 17.21 -1.42
C THR A 102 -10.18 17.84 -2.80
N ALA A 103 -9.67 17.09 -3.78
CA ALA A 103 -9.50 17.57 -5.15
C ALA A 103 -10.85 17.90 -5.80
N ILE A 104 -11.86 17.03 -5.63
CA ILE A 104 -13.23 17.29 -6.10
C ILE A 104 -13.78 18.58 -5.49
N ALA A 105 -13.59 18.80 -4.19
CA ALA A 105 -14.03 20.03 -3.53
C ALA A 105 -13.36 21.28 -4.13
N VAL A 106 -12.05 21.22 -4.44
CA VAL A 106 -11.33 22.32 -5.11
C VAL A 106 -11.86 22.56 -6.52
N LEU A 107 -12.12 21.51 -7.29
CA LEU A 107 -12.68 21.62 -8.64
C LEU A 107 -14.11 22.21 -8.63
N GLN A 108 -14.94 21.81 -7.66
CA GLN A 108 -16.27 22.41 -7.47
C GLN A 108 -16.19 23.90 -7.13
N LEU A 109 -15.20 24.33 -6.33
CA LEU A 109 -14.98 25.76 -6.06
C LEU A 109 -14.54 26.52 -7.33
N GLN A 110 -13.74 25.88 -8.18
CA GLN A 110 -13.33 26.46 -9.45
C GLN A 110 -14.53 26.61 -10.42
N GLU A 111 -15.38 25.59 -10.53
CA GLU A 111 -16.62 25.66 -11.33
C GLU A 111 -17.56 26.79 -10.86
N GLN A 112 -17.60 27.04 -9.54
CA GLN A 112 -18.36 28.14 -8.94
C GLN A 112 -17.70 29.51 -9.12
N GLY A 113 -16.53 29.60 -9.75
CA GLY A 113 -15.78 30.84 -9.94
C GLY A 113 -15.18 31.42 -8.65
N LYS A 114 -15.08 30.62 -7.58
CA LYS A 114 -14.55 31.07 -6.27
C LYS A 114 -13.03 31.09 -6.22
N LEU A 115 -12.38 30.32 -7.09
CA LEU A 115 -10.94 30.30 -7.30
C LEU A 115 -10.65 29.85 -8.74
N ARG A 116 -9.41 30.06 -9.19
CA ARG A 116 -8.85 29.43 -10.39
C ARG A 116 -7.70 28.53 -9.96
N LEU A 117 -7.40 27.50 -10.75
CA LEU A 117 -6.32 26.56 -10.41
C LEU A 117 -4.93 27.19 -10.50
N GLU A 118 -4.82 28.28 -11.25
CA GLU A 118 -3.60 29.07 -11.44
C GLU A 118 -3.44 30.17 -10.38
N ASP A 119 -4.45 30.38 -9.53
CA ASP A 119 -4.36 31.38 -8.47
C ASP A 119 -3.27 30.97 -7.47
N SER A 120 -2.47 31.96 -7.05
CA SER A 120 -1.46 31.72 -6.03
C SER A 120 -2.15 31.36 -4.71
N VAL A 121 -1.68 30.30 -4.06
CA VAL A 121 -2.18 29.88 -2.73
C VAL A 121 -2.11 31.02 -1.71
N ALA A 122 -1.13 31.92 -1.85
CA ALA A 122 -0.96 33.09 -0.98
C ALA A 122 -2.14 34.09 -1.07
N GLN A 123 -2.94 34.06 -2.14
CA GLN A 123 -4.15 34.88 -2.25
C GLN A 123 -5.23 34.44 -1.24
N PHE A 124 -5.34 33.14 -0.99
CA PHE A 124 -6.31 32.56 -0.05
C PHE A 124 -5.73 32.39 1.36
N LEU A 125 -4.42 32.16 1.46
CA LEU A 125 -3.70 31.97 2.71
C LEU A 125 -2.54 32.97 2.79
N PRO A 126 -2.76 34.23 3.21
CA PRO A 126 -1.72 35.28 3.18
C PRO A 126 -0.49 34.98 4.05
N PHE A 127 -0.64 34.10 5.04
CA PHE A 127 0.44 33.64 5.90
C PHE A 127 1.29 32.52 5.26
N PHE A 128 0.83 31.91 4.17
CA PHE A 128 1.53 30.81 3.50
C PHE A 128 2.69 31.37 2.66
N LYS A 129 3.92 31.08 3.07
CA LYS A 129 5.15 31.43 2.34
C LYS A 129 5.91 30.15 2.01
N VAL A 130 6.20 29.95 0.72
CA VAL A 130 7.03 28.82 0.26
C VAL A 130 8.48 29.26 0.33
N HIS A 131 9.26 28.65 1.23
CA HIS A 131 10.71 28.76 1.22
C HIS A 131 11.28 27.62 0.40
N CYS A 132 11.73 27.91 -0.81
CA CYS A 132 12.45 26.95 -1.64
C CYS A 132 13.95 27.19 -1.45
N PRO A 133 14.71 26.30 -0.76
CA PRO A 133 16.14 26.49 -0.53
C PRO A 133 16.99 26.40 -1.81
N MET A 134 16.38 26.11 -2.97
CA MET A 134 17.05 25.99 -4.27
C MET A 134 17.11 27.31 -5.06
N ASN A 135 16.55 28.43 -4.58
CA ASN A 135 16.57 29.69 -5.33
C ASN A 135 18.00 30.25 -5.56
N ASP A 136 18.96 29.89 -4.70
CA ASP A 136 20.37 30.26 -4.88
C ASP A 136 21.06 29.46 -6.00
N SER A 137 20.46 28.34 -6.43
CA SER A 137 21.00 27.47 -7.49
C SER A 137 20.52 27.85 -8.89
N GLN A 138 19.54 28.75 -9.05
CA GLN A 138 19.17 29.28 -10.37
C GLN A 138 20.28 30.16 -10.98
N ALA A 139 21.17 30.72 -10.15
CA ALA A 139 22.40 31.34 -10.62
C ALA A 139 23.40 30.34 -11.25
N ALA A 140 23.28 29.04 -10.95
CA ALA A 140 24.17 28.01 -11.48
C ALA A 140 23.70 27.41 -12.83
N PHE A 141 22.43 27.57 -13.19
CA PHE A 141 21.87 27.00 -14.43
C PHE A 141 21.55 28.04 -15.53
N SER A 142 21.83 29.33 -15.31
CA SER A 142 21.72 30.39 -16.32
C SER A 142 23.02 30.64 -17.09
N GLY A 143 23.83 29.61 -17.33
CA GLY A 143 25.07 29.71 -18.09
C GLY A 143 25.35 28.42 -18.87
N LYS A 144 25.13 28.46 -20.19
CA LYS A 144 25.14 27.37 -21.20
C LYS A 144 23.75 26.70 -21.30
N THR A 145 22.98 26.81 -22.39
CA THR A 145 23.24 27.11 -23.81
C THR A 145 21.99 27.75 -24.42
#